data_AF-A0A4Q2ZAM3-F1
#
_entry.id   AF-A0A4Q2ZAM3-F1
#
_cell.length_a   1.000
_cell.length_b   1.000
_cell.length_c   1.000
_cell.angle_alpha   90.00
_cell.angle_beta   90.00
_cell.angle_gamma   90.00
#
_symmetry.space_group_name_H-M   'P 1'
#
loop_
_entity.id
_entity.type
_entity.pdbx_description
1 polymer ?
#
loop_
_entity_poly.entity_id
_entity_poly.type
_entity_poly.pdbx_seq_one_letter_code
_entity_poly.pdbx_strand_id
1 'polypeptide(L)'
;MQLDSIASYAKAMPAHLAVMDLASGRRWSYSELDVAVDRLAAWLVGELGPASGERVAVLSKNSAEMVVLQLACIRAGSVFVPLNWRLAVPELEALVADARPALLFCQQGFTPPG
;
A
#
# COMPACT_ATOMS: atom_id res chain seq x y z
N MET A 1 2.08 -16.13 -10.56
CA MET A 1 3.12 -15.15 -10.95
C MET A 1 2.41 -13.89 -11.41
N GLN A 2 2.08 -12.99 -10.48
CA GLN A 2 1.53 -11.69 -10.87
C GLN A 2 2.70 -10.89 -11.42
N LEU A 3 2.75 -10.74 -12.76
CA LEU A 3 3.80 -9.99 -13.44
C LEU A 3 3.85 -8.59 -12.84
N ASP A 4 5.05 -8.15 -12.47
CA ASP A 4 5.30 -6.79 -12.00
C ASP A 4 5.17 -5.82 -13.17
N SER A 5 3.92 -5.50 -13.49
CA SER A 5 3.55 -4.63 -14.60
C SER A 5 4.17 -3.24 -14.43
N ILE A 6 4.29 -2.75 -13.19
CA ILE A 6 4.87 -1.45 -12.88
C ILE A 6 6.35 -1.39 -13.23
N ALA A 7 7.16 -2.39 -12.81
CA ALA A 7 8.58 -2.44 -13.19
C ALA A 7 8.77 -2.55 -14.72
N SER A 8 7.85 -3.23 -15.40
CA SER A 8 7.88 -3.37 -16.86
C SER A 8 7.58 -2.04 -17.55
N TYR A 9 6.55 -1.32 -17.10
CA TYR A 9 6.21 0.01 -17.62
C TYR A 9 7.24 1.07 -17.21
N ALA A 10 7.86 0.97 -16.05
CA ALA A 10 8.94 1.87 -15.62
C ALA A 10 10.16 1.79 -16.56
N LYS A 11 10.45 0.61 -17.11
CA LYS A 11 11.51 0.43 -18.12
C LYS A 11 11.09 0.91 -19.50
N ALA A 12 9.88 0.56 -19.94
CA ALA A 12 9.41 0.84 -21.30
C ALA A 12 8.99 2.29 -21.51
N MET A 13 8.43 2.93 -20.47
CA MET A 13 7.78 4.23 -20.55
C MET A 13 7.97 5.07 -19.26
N PRO A 14 9.22 5.30 -18.81
CA PRO A 14 9.54 5.83 -17.47
C PRO A 14 8.85 7.16 -17.13
N ALA A 15 8.75 8.07 -18.11
CA ALA A 15 8.18 9.40 -17.92
C ALA A 15 6.65 9.47 -18.10
N HIS A 16 5.99 8.38 -18.49
CA HIS A 16 4.54 8.39 -18.67
C HIS A 16 3.83 8.43 -17.31
N LEU A 17 2.72 9.15 -17.26
CA LEU A 17 1.89 9.26 -16.07
C LEU A 17 1.33 7.88 -15.70
N ALA A 18 1.59 7.44 -14.46
CA ALA A 18 1.05 6.21 -13.89
C ALA A 18 -0.11 6.49 -12.94
N VAL A 19 0.07 7.46 -12.03
CA VAL A 19 -0.92 7.79 -11.00
C VAL A 19 -1.06 9.31 -10.89
N MET A 20 -2.30 9.77 -10.70
CA MET A 20 -2.62 11.15 -10.35
C MET A 20 -3.53 11.15 -9.14
N ASP A 21 -3.06 11.73 -8.04
CA ASP A 21 -3.88 11.96 -6.86
C ASP A 21 -4.66 13.27 -7.05
N LEU A 22 -5.98 13.16 -7.14
CA LEU A 22 -6.87 14.29 -7.34
C LEU A 22 -6.97 15.21 -6.13
N ALA A 23 -6.74 14.70 -4.92
CA ALA A 23 -6.83 15.50 -3.70
C ALA A 23 -5.61 16.41 -3.52
N SER A 24 -4.41 15.88 -3.78
CA SER A 24 -3.16 16.66 -3.70
C SER A 24 -2.74 17.31 -5.01
N GLY A 25 -3.32 16.90 -6.15
CA GLY A 25 -2.89 17.28 -7.50
C GLY A 25 -1.56 16.64 -7.92
N ARG A 26 -0.97 15.78 -7.07
CA ARG A 26 0.33 15.16 -7.32
C ARG A 26 0.24 14.13 -8.44
N ARG A 27 1.24 14.16 -9.32
CA ARG A 27 1.37 13.29 -10.49
C ARG A 27 2.64 12.47 -10.33
N TRP A 28 2.53 11.19 -10.66
CA TRP A 28 3.62 10.24 -10.55
C TRP A 28 3.85 9.60 -11.91
N SER A 29 5.09 9.65 -12.39
CA SER A 29 5.50 8.84 -13.54
C SER A 29 5.60 7.35 -13.16
N TYR A 30 5.67 6.47 -14.14
CA TYR A 30 5.95 5.05 -13.89
C TYR A 30 7.27 4.83 -13.16
N SER A 31 8.33 5.59 -13.49
CA SER A 31 9.62 5.47 -12.80
C SER A 31 9.56 5.97 -11.35
N GLU A 32 8.84 7.06 -11.07
CA GLU A 32 8.67 7.56 -9.70
C GLU A 32 7.85 6.60 -8.84
N LEU A 33 6.78 6.03 -9.42
CA LEU A 33 5.94 5.04 -8.76
C LEU A 33 6.75 3.79 -8.44
N ASP A 34 7.49 3.26 -9.40
CA ASP A 34 8.31 2.06 -9.26
C ASP A 34 9.36 2.21 -8.14
N VAL A 35 10.06 3.35 -8.10
CA VAL A 35 11.04 3.64 -7.05
C VAL A 35 10.41 3.69 -5.66
N ALA A 36 9.23 4.30 -5.51
CA ALA A 36 8.57 4.35 -4.20
C ALA A 36 8.04 2.98 -3.77
N VAL A 37 7.49 2.21 -4.70
CA VAL A 37 7.03 0.84 -4.45
C VAL A 37 8.20 -0.04 -4.05
N ASP A 38 9.35 0.02 -4.74
CA ASP A 38 10.54 -0.75 -4.38
C ASP A 38 11.08 -0.39 -3.01
N ARG A 39 11.15 0.91 -2.68
CA ARG A 39 11.61 1.36 -1.37
C ARG A 39 10.73 0.84 -0.25
N LEU A 40 9.41 0.92 -0.41
CA LEU A 40 8.47 0.44 0.59
C LEU A 40 8.46 -1.09 0.68
N ALA A 41 8.57 -1.80 -0.46
CA ALA A 41 8.67 -3.26 -0.47
C ALA A 41 9.93 -3.74 0.27
N ALA A 42 11.08 -3.10 0.02
CA ALA A 42 12.31 -3.42 0.73
C ALA A 42 12.19 -3.16 2.24
N TRP A 43 11.53 -2.09 2.65
CA TRP A 43 11.25 -1.81 4.06
C TRP A 43 10.34 -2.88 4.67
N LEU A 44 9.23 -3.25 4.01
CA LEU A 44 8.32 -4.30 4.48
C LEU A 44 9.04 -5.65 4.65
N VAL A 45 9.92 -6.00 3.71
CA VAL A 45 10.75 -7.22 3.82
C VAL A 45 11.70 -7.16 5.03
N GLY A 46 12.25 -5.99 5.34
CA GLY A 46 13.08 -5.78 6.54
C GLY A 46 12.30 -5.95 7.85
N GLU A 47 11.07 -5.46 7.90
CA GLU A 47 10.23 -5.53 9.11
C GLU A 47 9.56 -6.90 9.31
N LEU A 48 9.10 -7.53 8.23
CA LEU A 48 8.26 -8.74 8.28
C LEU A 48 8.97 -10.01 7.82
N GLY A 49 10.15 -9.89 7.22
CA GLY A 49 10.83 -10.97 6.51
C GLY A 49 10.31 -11.14 5.07
N PRO A 50 11.12 -11.79 4.21
CA PRO A 50 10.77 -11.99 2.81
C PRO A 50 9.61 -12.98 2.65
N ALA A 51 8.64 -12.62 1.80
CA ALA A 51 7.49 -13.48 1.46
C ALA A 51 6.75 -14.03 2.69
N SER A 52 6.64 -13.22 3.73
CA SER A 52 6.12 -13.63 5.03
C SER A 52 4.64 -14.07 4.99
N GLY A 53 3.88 -13.67 3.97
CA GLY A 53 2.43 -13.85 3.95
C GLY A 53 1.71 -13.04 5.02
N GLU A 54 2.43 -12.18 5.75
CA GLU A 54 1.89 -11.35 6.81
C GLU A 54 0.93 -10.30 6.26
N ARG A 55 -0.08 -9.97 7.05
CA ARG A 55 -1.13 -9.03 6.66
C ARG A 55 -0.71 -7.61 7.03
N VAL A 56 -0.81 -6.72 6.07
CA VAL A 56 -0.54 -5.29 6.22
C VAL A 56 -1.85 -4.54 5.99
N ALA A 57 -2.41 -4.03 7.07
CA ALA A 57 -3.67 -3.29 7.04
C ALA A 57 -3.42 -1.82 6.73
N VAL A 58 -4.41 -1.18 6.08
CA VAL A 58 -4.39 0.27 5.83
C VAL A 58 -5.74 0.90 6.11
N LEU A 59 -5.75 2.00 6.88
CA LEU A 59 -6.90 2.87 7.09
C LEU A 59 -6.60 4.24 6.47
N SER A 60 -7.15 4.47 5.27
CA SER A 60 -6.89 5.68 4.48
C SER A 60 -8.03 5.92 3.50
N LYS A 61 -8.14 7.16 2.99
CA LYS A 61 -8.90 7.44 1.77
C LYS A 61 -8.09 6.93 0.56
N ASN A 62 -8.74 6.89 -0.61
CA ASN A 62 -8.02 6.62 -1.85
C ASN A 62 -6.93 7.70 -2.04
N SER A 63 -5.67 7.27 -2.13
CA SER A 63 -4.48 8.12 -2.25
C SER A 63 -3.42 7.39 -3.09
N ALA A 64 -2.45 8.14 -3.63
CA ALA A 64 -1.33 7.52 -4.34
C ALA A 64 -0.50 6.64 -3.40
N GLU A 65 -0.35 7.05 -2.16
CA GLU A 65 0.37 6.32 -1.10
C GLU A 65 -0.29 4.98 -0.79
N MET A 66 -1.63 4.89 -0.79
CA MET A 66 -2.34 3.62 -0.65
C MET A 66 -2.03 2.66 -1.80
N VAL A 67 -1.96 3.17 -3.04
CA VAL A 67 -1.59 2.38 -4.23
C VAL A 67 -0.14 1.90 -4.12
N VAL A 68 0.78 2.76 -3.66
CA VAL A 68 2.17 2.39 -3.40
C VAL A 68 2.25 1.26 -2.37
N LEU A 69 1.52 1.35 -1.26
CA LEU A 69 1.48 0.31 -0.23
C LEU A 69 0.94 -1.02 -0.76
N GLN A 70 -0.14 -0.98 -1.55
CA GLN A 70 -0.71 -2.19 -2.16
C GLN A 70 0.30 -2.90 -3.05
N LEU A 71 0.97 -2.15 -3.95
CA LEU A 71 1.99 -2.70 -4.85
C LEU A 71 3.22 -3.19 -4.08
N ALA A 72 3.62 -2.48 -3.03
CA ALA A 72 4.73 -2.87 -2.18
C ALA A 72 4.46 -4.18 -1.44
N CYS A 73 3.23 -4.38 -0.95
CA CYS A 73 2.82 -5.66 -0.35
C CYS A 73 2.94 -6.81 -1.36
N ILE A 74 2.48 -6.60 -2.60
CA ILE A 74 2.60 -7.60 -3.67
C ILE A 74 4.08 -7.98 -3.91
N ARG A 75 4.98 -6.99 -4.00
CA ARG A 75 6.42 -7.24 -4.19
C ARG A 75 7.09 -7.90 -2.98
N ALA A 76 6.71 -7.50 -1.76
CA ALA A 76 7.23 -8.06 -0.52
C ALA A 76 6.70 -9.48 -0.23
N GLY A 77 5.63 -9.89 -0.91
CA GLY A 77 4.92 -11.15 -0.64
C GLY A 77 4.08 -11.09 0.64
N SER A 78 3.56 -9.91 0.97
CA SER A 78 2.64 -9.65 2.08
C SER A 78 1.21 -9.50 1.59
N VAL A 79 0.23 -9.67 2.47
CA VAL A 79 -1.20 -9.57 2.16
C VAL A 79 -1.71 -8.17 2.49
N PHE A 80 -2.16 -7.44 1.47
CA PHE A 80 -2.74 -6.11 1.64
C PHE A 80 -4.20 -6.19 2.15
N VAL A 81 -4.51 -5.48 3.24
CA VAL A 81 -5.83 -5.46 3.87
C VAL A 81 -6.39 -4.02 3.93
N PRO A 82 -7.26 -3.61 2.99
CA PRO A 82 -7.85 -2.28 3.01
C PRO A 82 -8.99 -2.20 4.04
N LEU A 83 -8.89 -1.26 4.99
CA LEU A 83 -9.96 -0.94 5.93
C LEU A 83 -10.79 0.23 5.39
N ASN A 84 -12.11 0.09 5.40
CA ASN A 84 -13.02 1.13 4.94
C ASN A 84 -13.15 2.23 5.99
N TRP A 85 -12.58 3.40 5.70
CA TRP A 85 -12.60 4.56 6.59
C TRP A 85 -14.00 5.11 6.93
N ARG A 86 -15.05 4.66 6.23
CA ARG A 86 -16.45 5.03 6.52
C ARG A 86 -17.09 4.16 7.60
N LEU A 87 -16.42 3.10 8.05
CA LEU A 87 -16.92 2.25 9.13
C LEU A 87 -16.72 2.93 10.48
N ALA A 88 -17.60 2.61 11.43
CA ALA A 88 -17.48 3.02 12.81
C ALA A 88 -16.31 2.27 13.49
N VAL A 89 -15.80 2.85 14.59
CA VAL A 89 -14.64 2.29 15.32
C VAL A 89 -14.85 0.81 15.73
N PRO A 90 -16.01 0.39 16.29
CA PRO A 90 -16.19 -1.02 16.67
C PRO A 90 -16.16 -2.00 15.48
N GLU A 91 -16.59 -1.55 14.28
CA GLU A 91 -16.54 -2.36 13.07
C GLU A 91 -15.10 -2.51 12.57
N LEU A 92 -14.31 -1.43 12.67
CA LEU A 92 -12.88 -1.47 12.35
C LEU A 92 -12.10 -2.36 13.33
N GLU A 93 -12.39 -2.26 14.63
CA GLU A 93 -11.81 -3.12 15.67
C GLU A 93 -12.11 -4.60 15.39
N ALA A 94 -13.36 -4.93 15.04
CA ALA A 94 -13.73 -6.29 14.69
C ALA A 94 -12.96 -6.82 13.46
N LEU A 95 -12.79 -5.99 12.43
CA LEU A 95 -12.00 -6.36 11.24
C LEU A 95 -10.51 -6.52 11.54
N VAL A 96 -9.94 -5.65 12.38
CA VAL A 96 -8.54 -5.76 12.79
C VAL A 96 -8.32 -6.98 13.67
N ALA A 97 -9.26 -7.30 14.56
CA ALA A 97 -9.22 -8.49 15.40
C ALA A 97 -9.33 -9.80 14.60
N ASP A 98 -10.16 -9.81 13.55
CA ASP A 98 -10.27 -10.97 12.65
C ASP A 98 -9.03 -11.10 11.76
N ALA A 99 -8.64 -10.00 11.11
CA ALA A 99 -7.51 -9.98 10.21
C ALA A 99 -6.18 -10.19 10.95
N ARG A 100 -5.97 -9.71 12.18
CA ARG A 100 -4.69 -9.77 12.90
C ARG A 100 -3.51 -9.34 12.01
N PRO A 101 -3.48 -8.08 11.53
CA PRO A 101 -2.39 -7.60 10.71
C PRO A 101 -1.11 -7.46 11.55
N ALA A 102 0.04 -7.74 10.92
CA ALA A 102 1.35 -7.51 11.53
C ALA A 102 1.70 -6.00 11.56
N LEU A 103 1.18 -5.24 10.59
CA LEU A 103 1.35 -3.78 10.52
C LEU A 103 0.02 -3.10 10.15
N LEU A 104 -0.22 -1.93 10.72
CA LEU A 104 -1.35 -1.06 10.38
C LEU A 104 -0.84 0.33 9.96
N PHE A 105 -1.09 0.69 8.71
CA PHE A 105 -0.84 2.03 8.18
C PHE A 105 -2.09 2.89 8.35
N CYS A 106 -1.96 4.05 8.98
CA CYS A 106 -3.04 5.03 9.07
C CYS A 106 -2.63 6.32 8.37
N GLN A 107 -3.48 6.81 7.47
CA GLN A 107 -3.32 8.15 6.93
C GLN A 107 -3.47 9.17 8.06
N GLN A 108 -2.66 10.22 8.05
CA GLN A 108 -2.76 11.32 9.01
C GLN A 108 -4.19 11.87 9.06
N GLY A 109 -4.69 12.09 10.28
CA GLY A 109 -6.08 12.50 10.54
C GLY A 109 -7.05 11.35 10.79
N PHE A 110 -6.63 10.08 10.64
CA PHE A 110 -7.35 8.93 11.17
C PHE A 110 -6.72 8.44 12.48
N THR A 111 -7.57 8.01 13.40
CA THR A 111 -7.15 7.30 14.62
C THR A 111 -7.19 5.81 14.33
N PRO A 112 -6.10 5.04 14.59
CA PRO A 112 -6.13 3.59 14.47
C PRO A 112 -7.18 3.00 15.42
N PRO A 113 -7.96 1.98 15.01
CA PRO A 113 -8.72 1.17 15.95
C PRO A 113 -7.77 0.52 16.97
N GLY A 114 -8.24 0.39 18.21
CA GLY A 114 -7.45 -0.09 19.35
C GLY A 114 -7.04 -1.55 19.27
#